data_AF-A0AAW4VBQ3-F1
#
_entry.id   AF-A0AAW4VBQ3-F1
#
_cell.length_a   1.000
_cell.length_b   1.000
_cell.length_c   1.000
_cell.angle_alpha   90.00
_cell.angle_beta   90.00
_cell.angle_gamma   90.00
#
_symmetry.space_group_name_H-M   'P 1'
#
loop_
_entity.id
_entity.type
_entity.pdbx_description
1 polymer ?
#
loop_
_entity_poly.entity_id
_entity_poly.type
_entity_poly.pdbx_seq_one_letter_code
_entity_poly.pdbx_strand_id
1 'polypeptide(L)'
;MIEEIEQGMILYTQGNKIKHDVAHFLKVHQYARIIGKLEHLEKREQEILEVAAIVHDIACPMCREKYGNSAGYLQEQEGPVLVKDFLKNYSLDEAFIERVAYLVGHHHTYKDVDGLDYQILLEADFLVNGDESNLTKEAIEKMKKNVFKTKTGIELLNHIFEL
;
A
#
# COMPACT_ATOMS: atom_id res chain seq x y z
N MET A 1 -16.76 -5.94 -5.65
CA MET A 1 -15.62 -5.26 -6.26
C MET A 1 -14.38 -5.34 -5.37
N ILE A 2 -14.31 -4.60 -4.26
CA ILE A 2 -13.11 -4.62 -3.37
C ILE A 2 -12.83 -6.04 -2.86
N GLU A 3 -13.85 -6.74 -2.37
CA GLU A 3 -13.72 -8.11 -1.85
C GLU A 3 -13.30 -9.11 -2.94
N GLU A 4 -13.75 -8.91 -4.18
CA GLU A 4 -13.37 -9.75 -5.32
C GLU A 4 -11.91 -9.51 -5.73
N ILE A 5 -11.47 -8.24 -5.70
CA ILE A 5 -10.08 -7.84 -5.95
C ILE A 5 -9.16 -8.38 -4.85
N GLU A 6 -9.55 -8.25 -3.58
CA GLU A 6 -8.82 -8.79 -2.43
C GLU A 6 -8.69 -10.32 -2.54
N GLN A 7 -9.79 -11.02 -2.80
CA GLN A 7 -9.75 -12.47 -3.05
C GLN A 7 -8.84 -12.80 -4.24
N GLY A 8 -8.94 -12.05 -5.34
CA GLY A 8 -8.09 -12.22 -6.50
C GLY A 8 -6.61 -12.05 -6.17
N MET A 9 -6.25 -11.07 -5.35
CA MET A 9 -4.87 -10.80 -4.95
C MET A 9 -4.33 -11.90 -4.02
N ILE A 10 -5.16 -12.42 -3.11
CA ILE A 10 -4.81 -13.61 -2.29
C ILE A 10 -4.49 -14.81 -3.19
N LEU A 11 -5.25 -15.00 -4.27
CA LEU A 11 -5.10 -16.14 -5.18
C LEU A 11 -4.04 -15.93 -6.27
N TYR A 12 -3.64 -14.68 -6.53
CA TYR A 12 -2.69 -14.30 -7.59
C TYR A 12 -1.32 -14.96 -7.41
N THR A 13 -0.88 -15.13 -6.16
CA THR A 13 0.46 -15.63 -5.86
C THR A 13 0.40 -17.12 -5.45
N GLN A 14 0.41 -18.03 -6.43
CA GLN A 14 0.45 -19.47 -6.15
C GLN A 14 1.87 -19.95 -5.83
N GLY A 15 2.10 -20.40 -4.58
CA GLY A 15 3.35 -21.06 -4.17
C GLY A 15 4.49 -20.10 -3.77
N ASN A 16 5.34 -20.58 -2.85
CA ASN A 16 6.47 -19.89 -2.21
C ASN A 16 6.13 -18.67 -1.31
N LYS A 17 5.73 -18.97 -0.07
CA LYS A 17 5.83 -18.08 1.12
C LYS A 17 4.99 -16.77 1.11
N ILE A 18 3.85 -16.77 0.44
CA ILE A 18 2.95 -15.61 0.35
C ILE A 18 2.18 -15.27 1.64
N LYS A 19 2.26 -16.11 2.68
CA LYS A 19 1.47 -15.89 3.92
C LYS A 19 1.80 -14.55 4.57
N HIS A 20 3.08 -14.18 4.52
CA HIS A 20 3.54 -12.88 4.98
C HIS A 20 2.94 -11.77 4.13
N ASP A 21 3.12 -11.83 2.81
CA ASP A 21 2.62 -10.81 1.88
C ASP A 21 1.09 -10.63 2.00
N VAL A 22 0.34 -11.73 2.11
CA VAL A 22 -1.12 -11.71 2.33
C VAL A 22 -1.47 -11.04 3.65
N ALA A 23 -0.82 -11.42 4.75
CA ALA A 23 -1.07 -10.77 6.04
C ALA A 23 -0.68 -9.29 6.02
N HIS A 24 0.40 -8.95 5.32
CA HIS A 24 0.91 -7.60 5.17
C HIS A 24 -0.12 -6.72 4.44
N PHE A 25 -0.49 -7.04 3.20
CA PHE A 25 -1.41 -6.18 2.45
C PHE A 25 -2.81 -6.12 3.08
N LEU A 26 -3.28 -7.18 3.77
CA LEU A 26 -4.55 -7.12 4.49
C LEU A 26 -4.53 -6.11 5.64
N LYS A 27 -3.41 -6.03 6.37
CA LYS A 27 -3.20 -5.01 7.40
C LYS A 27 -3.11 -3.61 6.78
N VAL A 28 -2.34 -3.45 5.71
CA VAL A 28 -2.19 -2.16 5.00
C VAL A 28 -3.53 -1.69 4.45
N HIS A 29 -4.29 -2.56 3.78
CA HIS A 29 -5.64 -2.28 3.30
C HIS A 29 -6.54 -1.79 4.43
N GLN A 30 -6.57 -2.49 5.57
CA GLN A 30 -7.45 -2.09 6.66
C GLN A 30 -7.05 -0.75 7.28
N TYR A 31 -5.76 -0.45 7.43
CA TYR A 31 -5.30 0.86 7.87
C TYR A 31 -5.65 1.96 6.86
N ALA A 32 -5.35 1.75 5.58
CA ALA A 32 -5.69 2.69 4.51
C ALA A 32 -7.21 2.97 4.46
N ARG A 33 -8.03 1.93 4.61
CA ARG A 33 -9.49 2.03 4.65
C ARG A 33 -9.99 2.86 5.82
N ILE A 34 -9.43 2.66 7.03
CA ILE A 34 -9.82 3.43 8.22
C ILE A 34 -9.38 4.89 8.08
N ILE A 35 -8.12 5.12 7.71
CA ILE A 35 -7.56 6.46 7.57
C ILE A 35 -8.34 7.22 6.50
N GLY A 36 -8.54 6.66 5.31
CA GLY A 36 -9.29 7.32 4.23
C GLY A 36 -10.71 7.72 4.62
N LYS A 37 -11.44 6.85 5.34
CA LYS A 37 -12.80 7.17 5.80
C LYS A 37 -12.82 8.28 6.85
N LEU A 38 -11.85 8.30 7.76
CA LEU A 38 -11.76 9.30 8.83
C LEU A 38 -11.17 10.63 8.35
N GLU A 39 -10.39 10.61 7.28
CA GLU A 39 -9.97 11.81 6.54
C GLU A 39 -10.99 12.25 5.48
N HIS A 40 -12.14 11.58 5.41
CA HIS A 40 -13.28 11.92 4.56
C HIS A 40 -12.99 11.91 3.06
N LEU A 41 -12.24 10.90 2.58
CA LEU A 41 -12.09 10.68 1.15
C LEU A 41 -13.43 10.54 0.45
N GLU A 42 -13.53 11.12 -0.74
CA GLU A 42 -14.65 10.90 -1.63
C GLU A 42 -14.73 9.43 -2.02
N LYS A 43 -15.94 8.91 -2.26
CA LYS A 43 -16.17 7.48 -2.48
C LYS A 43 -15.21 6.86 -3.51
N ARG A 44 -14.98 7.56 -4.62
CA ARG A 44 -14.12 7.04 -5.70
C ARG A 44 -12.64 7.04 -5.30
N GLU A 45 -12.18 8.07 -4.60
CA GLU A 45 -10.80 8.15 -4.10
C GLU A 45 -10.55 7.08 -3.03
N GLN A 46 -11.55 6.84 -2.17
CA GLN A 46 -11.54 5.74 -1.19
C GLN A 46 -11.43 4.36 -1.87
N GLU A 47 -12.21 4.11 -2.93
CA GLU A 47 -12.13 2.86 -3.69
C GLU A 47 -10.76 2.69 -4.37
N ILE A 48 -10.19 3.76 -4.94
CA ILE A 48 -8.84 3.77 -5.52
C ILE A 48 -7.79 3.43 -4.47
N LEU A 49 -7.83 4.09 -3.31
CA LEU A 49 -6.92 3.86 -2.20
C LEU A 49 -6.99 2.41 -1.70
N GLU A 50 -8.20 1.88 -1.49
CA GLU A 50 -8.39 0.50 -1.02
C GLU A 50 -7.81 -0.51 -2.03
N VAL A 51 -8.09 -0.34 -3.33
CA VAL A 51 -7.52 -1.20 -4.36
C VAL A 51 -5.99 -1.07 -4.41
N ALA A 52 -5.45 0.15 -4.36
CA ALA A 52 -4.00 0.39 -4.33
C ALA A 52 -3.33 -0.27 -3.14
N ALA A 53 -3.91 -0.17 -1.94
CA ALA A 53 -3.40 -0.82 -0.74
C ALA A 53 -3.40 -2.35 -0.85
N ILE A 54 -4.41 -2.95 -1.50
CA ILE A 54 -4.46 -4.40 -1.74
C ILE A 54 -3.32 -4.84 -2.67
N VAL A 55 -3.00 -4.05 -3.71
CA VAL A 55 -2.08 -4.47 -4.78
C VAL A 55 -0.71 -3.79 -4.77
N HIS A 56 -0.40 -2.93 -3.78
CA HIS A 56 0.83 -2.12 -3.76
C HIS A 56 2.10 -2.97 -3.91
N ASP A 57 2.14 -4.12 -3.24
CA ASP A 57 3.28 -5.04 -3.20
C ASP A 57 3.15 -6.20 -4.22
N ILE A 58 2.32 -6.08 -5.26
CA ILE A 58 2.10 -7.15 -6.26
C ILE A 58 3.39 -7.63 -6.93
N ALA A 59 4.41 -6.76 -7.01
CA ALA A 59 5.71 -7.07 -7.59
C ALA A 59 6.63 -7.84 -6.63
N CYS A 60 6.36 -7.84 -5.31
CA CYS A 60 7.26 -8.37 -4.28
C CYS A 60 7.70 -9.82 -4.54
N PRO A 61 6.80 -10.78 -4.83
CA PRO A 61 7.20 -12.16 -5.11
C PRO A 61 8.08 -12.28 -6.36
N MET A 62 7.69 -11.60 -7.43
CA MET A 62 8.45 -11.61 -8.69
C MET A 62 9.83 -10.99 -8.50
N CYS A 63 9.94 -9.87 -7.76
CA CYS A 63 11.23 -9.24 -7.48
C CYS A 63 12.14 -10.18 -6.69
N ARG A 64 11.62 -10.87 -5.67
CA ARG A 64 12.40 -11.86 -4.90
C ARG A 64 12.93 -13.00 -5.78
N GLU A 65 12.12 -13.50 -6.70
CA GLU A 65 12.53 -14.56 -7.62
C GLU A 65 13.53 -14.07 -8.69
N LYS A 66 13.29 -12.91 -9.28
CA LYS A 66 14.06 -12.34 -10.39
C LYS A 66 15.38 -11.71 -9.94
N TYR A 67 15.37 -11.00 -8.81
CA TYR A 67 16.48 -10.17 -8.34
C TYR A 67 17.11 -10.66 -7.02
N GLY A 68 16.54 -11.69 -6.40
CA GLY A 68 16.99 -12.19 -5.10
C GLY A 68 16.65 -11.28 -3.91
N ASN A 69 15.89 -10.21 -4.13
CA ASN A 69 15.42 -9.24 -3.13
C ASN A 69 14.17 -8.50 -3.62
N SER A 70 13.48 -7.77 -2.75
CA SER A 70 12.31 -6.95 -3.06
C SER A 70 12.53 -5.48 -2.71
N ALA A 71 13.67 -4.89 -3.10
CA ALA A 71 13.94 -3.49 -2.85
C ALA A 71 12.86 -2.58 -3.48
N GLY A 72 12.46 -1.52 -2.76
CA GLY A 72 11.31 -0.70 -3.15
C GLY A 72 11.36 -0.14 -4.58
N TYR A 73 12.52 0.31 -5.03
CA TYR A 73 12.68 0.82 -6.41
C TYR A 73 12.42 -0.25 -7.49
N LEU A 74 12.65 -1.53 -7.19
CA LEU A 74 12.33 -2.64 -8.11
C LEU A 74 10.83 -2.89 -8.13
N GLN A 75 10.17 -2.77 -6.98
CA GLN A 75 8.72 -2.91 -6.88
C GLN A 75 8.01 -1.79 -7.64
N GLU A 76 8.45 -0.54 -7.45
CA GLU A 76 7.93 0.63 -8.16
C GLU A 76 8.14 0.54 -9.68
N GLN A 77 9.25 -0.07 -10.13
CA GLN A 77 9.52 -0.28 -11.55
C GLN A 77 8.59 -1.33 -12.18
N GLU A 78 8.37 -2.45 -11.48
CA GLU A 78 7.71 -3.63 -12.05
C GLU A 78 6.20 -3.67 -11.74
N GLY A 79 5.78 -3.08 -10.62
CA GLY A 79 4.42 -3.07 -10.08
C GLY A 79 3.37 -2.50 -11.03
N PRO A 80 3.57 -1.32 -11.66
CA PRO A 80 2.55 -0.70 -12.50
C PRO A 80 2.06 -1.60 -13.64
N VAL A 81 2.96 -2.35 -14.29
CA VAL A 81 2.58 -3.26 -15.37
C VAL A 81 1.79 -4.46 -14.84
N LEU A 82 2.20 -5.02 -13.70
CA LEU A 82 1.52 -6.15 -13.06
C LEU A 82 0.12 -5.76 -12.57
N VAL A 83 -0.02 -4.59 -11.94
CA VAL A 83 -1.32 -4.07 -11.49
C VAL A 83 -2.27 -3.87 -12.66
N LYS A 84 -1.81 -3.23 -13.74
CA LYS A 84 -2.63 -3.03 -14.94
C LYS A 84 -3.10 -4.36 -15.50
N ASP A 85 -2.23 -5.36 -15.57
CA ASP A 85 -2.61 -6.67 -16.09
C ASP A 85 -3.61 -7.40 -15.19
N PHE A 86 -3.37 -7.38 -13.88
CA PHE A 86 -4.27 -7.95 -12.88
C PHE A 86 -5.66 -7.31 -12.91
N LEU A 87 -5.72 -5.97 -12.96
CA LEU A 87 -6.98 -5.21 -12.87
C LEU A 87 -7.83 -5.24 -14.14
N LYS A 88 -7.29 -5.61 -15.31
CA LYS A 88 -8.06 -5.79 -16.55
C LYS A 88 -9.23 -6.77 -16.43
N ASN A 89 -9.16 -7.69 -15.47
CA ASN A 89 -10.20 -8.70 -15.25
C ASN A 89 -11.43 -8.16 -14.49
N TYR A 90 -11.39 -6.90 -14.03
CA TYR A 90 -12.45 -6.26 -13.26
C TYR A 90 -13.07 -5.12 -14.07
N SER A 91 -14.34 -4.80 -13.78
CA SER A 91 -15.08 -3.73 -14.45
C SER A 91 -14.69 -2.34 -13.91
N LEU A 92 -13.44 -1.95 -14.12
CA LEU A 92 -12.86 -0.66 -13.73
C LEU A 92 -12.59 0.19 -14.98
N ASP A 93 -12.80 1.49 -14.88
CA ASP A 93 -12.42 2.40 -15.97
C ASP A 93 -10.90 2.66 -16.01
N GLU A 94 -10.41 3.11 -17.17
CA GLU A 94 -8.98 3.32 -17.40
C GLU A 94 -8.37 4.33 -16.41
N ALA A 95 -9.06 5.42 -16.09
CA ALA A 95 -8.56 6.43 -15.16
C ALA A 95 -8.39 5.88 -13.74
N PHE A 96 -9.27 4.98 -13.31
CA PHE A 96 -9.12 4.26 -12.06
C PHE A 96 -7.86 3.40 -12.06
N ILE A 97 -7.69 2.56 -13.09
CA ILE A 97 -6.54 1.64 -13.21
C ILE A 97 -5.23 2.44 -13.30
N GLU A 98 -5.19 3.53 -14.06
CA GLU A 98 -4.01 4.39 -14.16
C GLU A 98 -3.66 5.03 -12.82
N ARG A 99 -4.65 5.48 -12.04
CA ARG A 99 -4.37 6.03 -10.71
C ARG A 99 -3.83 4.96 -9.75
N VAL A 100 -4.42 3.76 -9.73
CA VAL A 100 -3.89 2.66 -8.91
C VAL A 100 -2.47 2.29 -9.33
N ALA A 101 -2.21 2.17 -10.63
CA ALA A 101 -0.88 1.88 -11.15
C ALA A 101 0.13 2.99 -10.82
N TYR A 102 -0.30 4.26 -10.82
CA TYR A 102 0.51 5.38 -10.35
C TYR A 102 0.86 5.21 -8.87
N LEU A 103 -0.11 4.96 -8.00
CA LEU A 103 0.12 4.77 -6.57
C LEU A 103 1.09 3.60 -6.30
N VAL A 104 0.89 2.46 -6.97
CA VAL A 104 1.80 1.31 -6.88
C VAL A 104 3.19 1.64 -7.42
N GLY A 105 3.30 2.45 -8.47
CA GLY A 105 4.59 2.88 -9.01
C GLY A 105 5.36 3.85 -8.13
N HIS A 106 4.80 4.32 -7.02
CA HIS A 106 5.41 5.37 -6.18
C HIS A 106 5.29 5.11 -4.67
N HIS A 107 4.77 3.96 -4.22
CA HIS A 107 4.50 3.72 -2.79
C HIS A 107 5.75 3.60 -1.90
N HIS A 108 6.97 3.65 -2.45
CA HIS A 108 8.22 3.79 -1.69
C HIS A 108 8.90 5.15 -1.88
N THR A 109 8.22 6.08 -2.55
CA THR A 109 8.67 7.43 -2.83
C THR A 109 7.98 8.42 -1.87
N TYR A 110 8.76 9.12 -1.05
CA TYR A 110 8.22 10.05 -0.04
C TYR A 110 8.27 11.52 -0.47
N LYS A 111 8.55 11.79 -1.74
CA LYS A 111 8.66 13.13 -2.31
C LYS A 111 7.56 13.35 -3.33
N ASP A 112 7.19 14.61 -3.51
CA ASP A 112 6.21 15.02 -4.53
C ASP A 112 4.90 14.22 -4.45
N VAL A 113 4.43 14.00 -3.22
CA VAL A 113 3.21 13.24 -2.92
C VAL A 113 2.00 13.97 -3.52
N ASP A 114 1.48 13.39 -4.60
CA ASP A 114 0.31 13.85 -5.32
C ASP A 114 -0.95 13.16 -4.79
N GLY A 115 -1.82 13.88 -4.07
CA GLY A 115 -3.11 13.37 -3.60
C GLY A 115 -3.12 12.79 -2.18
N LEU A 116 -4.32 12.74 -1.59
CA LEU A 116 -4.51 12.28 -0.22
C LEU A 116 -4.54 10.74 -0.16
N ASP A 117 -5.09 10.07 -1.16
CA ASP A 117 -4.91 8.62 -1.40
C ASP A 117 -3.44 8.18 -1.34
N TYR A 118 -2.53 8.89 -2.00
CA TYR A 118 -1.11 8.58 -1.99
C TYR A 118 -0.50 8.77 -0.60
N GLN A 119 -0.79 9.90 0.04
CA GLN A 119 -0.33 10.16 1.40
C GLN A 119 -0.78 9.07 2.38
N ILE A 120 -2.03 8.62 2.26
CA ILE A 120 -2.58 7.59 3.13
C ILE A 120 -1.97 6.22 2.84
N LEU A 121 -1.71 5.87 1.58
CA LEU A 121 -1.04 4.62 1.23
C LEU A 121 0.34 4.53 1.89
N LEU A 122 1.14 5.61 1.82
CA LEU A 122 2.45 5.69 2.46
C LEU A 122 2.37 5.52 3.98
N GLU A 123 1.39 6.16 4.61
CA GLU A 123 1.20 6.07 6.07
C GLU A 123 0.72 4.68 6.50
N ALA A 124 -0.23 4.08 5.78
CA ALA A 124 -0.77 2.76 6.08
C ALA A 124 0.29 1.67 5.91
N ASP A 125 1.09 1.73 4.84
CA ASP A 125 2.21 0.82 4.63
C ASP A 125 3.26 0.96 5.75
N PHE A 126 3.61 2.19 6.12
CA PHE A 126 4.56 2.42 7.21
C PHE A 126 4.08 1.88 8.56
N LEU A 127 2.79 2.02 8.90
CA LEU A 127 2.23 1.49 10.15
C LEU A 127 2.48 -0.02 10.28
N VAL A 128 2.36 -0.77 9.18
CA VAL A 128 2.61 -2.21 9.15
C VAL A 128 4.11 -2.52 9.16
N ASN A 129 4.89 -1.82 8.33
CA ASN A 129 6.34 -2.02 8.24
C ASN A 129 7.07 -1.68 9.55
N GLY A 130 6.60 -0.68 10.29
CA GLY A 130 7.17 -0.30 11.58
C GLY A 130 7.09 -1.44 12.62
N ASP A 131 5.95 -2.15 12.63
CA ASP A 131 5.71 -3.32 13.49
C ASP A 131 6.52 -4.53 13.02
N GLU A 132 6.42 -4.89 11.73
CA GLU A 132 7.10 -6.06 11.16
C GLU A 132 8.63 -5.97 11.22
N SER A 133 9.18 -4.76 11.09
CA SER A 133 10.63 -4.51 11.09
C SER A 133 11.21 -4.20 12.47
N ASN A 134 10.39 -4.14 13.54
CA ASN A 134 10.81 -3.76 14.89
C ASN A 134 11.65 -2.47 14.91
N LEU A 135 11.17 -1.42 14.22
CA LEU A 135 11.91 -0.15 14.13
C LEU A 135 12.10 0.50 15.50
N THR A 136 13.20 1.23 15.70
CA THR A 136 13.43 1.96 16.95
C THR A 136 12.48 3.14 17.08
N LYS A 137 12.18 3.56 18.32
CA LYS A 137 11.32 4.72 18.59
C LYS A 137 11.84 5.98 17.89
N GLU A 138 13.16 6.18 17.82
CA GLU A 138 13.76 7.32 17.11
C GLU A 138 13.52 7.26 15.59
N ALA A 139 13.55 6.07 14.98
CA ALA A 139 13.26 5.90 13.57
C ALA A 139 11.79 6.20 13.26
N ILE A 140 10.89 5.76 14.14
CA ILE A 140 9.44 6.00 14.04
C ILE A 140 9.14 7.51 14.19
N GLU A 141 9.71 8.18 15.20
CA GLU A 141 9.55 9.64 15.37
C GLU A 141 10.10 10.43 14.18
N LYS A 142 11.24 10.00 13.63
CA LYS A 142 11.77 10.57 12.40
C LYS A 142 10.78 10.38 11.25
N MET A 143 10.09 9.24 11.19
CA MET A 143 9.11 9.01 10.13
C MET A 143 7.84 9.82 10.29
N LYS A 144 7.29 9.87 11.50
CA LYS A 144 6.19 10.76 11.88
C LYS A 144 6.44 12.20 11.40
N LYS A 145 7.63 12.74 11.66
CA LYS A 145 7.96 14.13 11.30
C LYS A 145 8.06 14.35 9.79
N ASN A 146 8.65 13.39 9.07
CA ASN A 146 9.04 13.60 7.67
C ASN A 146 7.97 13.14 6.67
N VAL A 147 7.20 12.10 6.99
CA VAL A 147 6.25 11.47 6.06
C VAL A 147 4.80 11.66 6.49
N PHE A 148 4.45 11.41 7.75
CA PHE A 148 3.05 11.48 8.17
C PHE A 148 2.50 12.91 8.10
N LYS A 149 1.29 13.03 7.53
CA LYS A 149 0.54 14.29 7.35
C LYS A 149 -0.91 14.15 7.80
N THR A 150 -1.56 13.00 7.62
CA THR A 150 -2.97 12.88 7.98
C THR A 150 -3.16 12.88 9.49
N LYS A 151 -4.27 13.46 9.95
CA LYS A 151 -4.54 13.53 11.39
C LYS A 151 -4.71 12.12 11.95
N THR A 152 -5.47 11.29 11.26
CA THR A 152 -5.78 9.91 11.65
C THR A 152 -4.52 9.03 11.62
N GLY A 153 -3.70 9.12 10.58
CA GLY A 153 -2.45 8.36 10.50
C GLY A 153 -1.49 8.71 11.63
N ILE A 154 -1.33 10.00 11.96
CA ILE A 154 -0.52 10.45 13.10
C ILE A 154 -1.08 9.94 14.43
N GLU A 155 -2.40 9.98 14.60
CA GLU A 155 -3.06 9.48 15.81
C GLU A 155 -2.81 7.98 15.99
N LEU A 156 -3.01 7.17 14.96
CA LEU A 156 -2.74 5.73 14.97
C LEU A 156 -1.26 5.44 15.27
N LEU A 157 -0.35 6.15 14.60
CA LEU A 157 1.09 6.00 14.80
C LEU A 157 1.49 6.24 16.26
N ASN A 158 0.98 7.30 16.88
CA ASN A 158 1.29 7.62 18.28
C ASN A 158 0.78 6.55 19.24
N HIS A 159 -0.40 6.00 18.98
CA HIS A 159 -1.01 4.98 19.84
C HIS A 159 -0.34 3.62 19.69
N ILE A 160 -0.06 3.17 18.46
CA ILE A 160 0.54 1.85 18.19
C ILE A 160 1.97 1.77 18.75
N PHE A 161 2.75 2.85 18.62
CA PHE A 161 4.16 2.87 18.98
C PHE A 161 4.47 3.63 20.29
N GLU A 162 3.45 4.00 21.05
CA GLU A 162 3.56 4.69 22.34
C GLU A 162 4.52 5.91 22.28
N LEU A 163 4.30 6.79 21.30
CA LEU A 163 5.17 7.93 21.01
C LEU A 163 5.03 9.08 22.02
#